data_AF-A0A6B3GYN2-F1
#
_entry.id   AF-A0A6B3GYN2-F1
#
_cell.length_a   1.000
_cell.length_b   1.000
_cell.length_c   1.000
_cell.angle_alpha   90.00
_cell.angle_beta   90.00
_cell.angle_gamma   90.00
#
_symmetry.space_group_name_H-M   'P 1'
#
loop_
_entity.id
_entity.type
_entity.pdbx_description
1 polymer ?
#
loop_
_entity_poly.entity_id
_entity_poly.type
_entity_poly.pdbx_seq_one_letter_code
_entity_poly.pdbx_strand_id
1 'polypeptide(L)'
;EGLTAVVTVRLAEPQFEGQTKEVLGTSAANRIVAAVVAKELKAFLTSTRRDAKAQARSVLEKAVAAARTRIAARQHKDAQRR
;
A
#
# COMPACT_ATOMS: atom_id res chain seq x y z
N GLU A 1 2.57 -7.58 4.04
CA GLU A 1 2.92 -8.46 2.90
C GLU A 1 1.69 -9.27 2.49
N GLY A 2 1.62 -9.71 1.23
CA GLY A 2 0.50 -10.49 0.69
C GLY A 2 -0.77 -9.66 0.46
N LEU A 3 -0.61 -8.51 -0.21
CA LEU A 3 -1.72 -7.67 -0.66
C LEU A 3 -1.94 -7.92 -2.16
N THR A 4 -3.18 -8.14 -2.54
CA THR A 4 -3.63 -8.11 -3.94
C THR A 4 -4.52 -6.89 -4.09
N ALA A 5 -4.23 -6.04 -5.07
CA ALA A 5 -5.00 -4.84 -5.34
C ALA A 5 -5.11 -4.63 -6.85
N VAL A 6 -6.23 -4.06 -7.27
CA VAL A 6 -6.47 -3.60 -8.63
C VAL A 6 -6.69 -2.09 -8.56
N VAL A 7 -5.96 -1.34 -9.38
CA VAL A 7 -6.11 0.12 -9.47
C VAL A 7 -6.47 0.45 -10.90
N THR A 8 -7.62 1.08 -11.08
CA THR A 8 -8.09 1.57 -12.39
C THR A 8 -8.28 3.07 -12.30
N VAL A 9 -7.73 3.78 -13.28
CA VAL A 9 -7.85 5.23 -13.41
C VAL A 9 -8.38 5.56 -14.80
N ARG A 10 -9.22 6.61 -14.89
CA ARG A 10 -9.70 7.16 -16.16
C ARG A 10 -9.20 8.59 -16.26
N LEU A 11 -8.51 8.91 -17.35
CA LEU A 11 -7.92 10.21 -17.61
C LEU A 11 -8.23 10.63 -19.05
N ALA A 12 -8.46 11.93 -19.27
CA ALA A 12 -8.71 12.46 -20.60
C ALA A 12 -7.46 12.40 -21.49
N GLU A 13 -6.30 12.81 -20.96
CA GLU A 13 -5.04 12.86 -21.69
C GLU A 13 -3.95 12.07 -20.96
N PRO A 14 -3.93 10.72 -21.07
CA PRO A 14 -2.93 9.91 -20.41
C PRO A 14 -1.59 9.95 -21.17
N GLN A 15 -0.53 10.29 -20.44
CA GLN A 15 0.86 10.21 -20.90
C GLN A 15 1.51 8.94 -20.37
N PHE A 16 2.13 8.16 -21.25
CA PHE A 16 2.85 6.92 -20.93
C PHE A 16 4.31 7.01 -21.34
N GLU A 17 5.17 6.28 -20.63
CA GLU A 17 6.56 6.07 -21.05
C GLU A 17 6.61 4.92 -22.05
N GLY A 18 7.14 5.20 -23.24
CA GLY A 18 7.26 4.23 -24.32
C GLY A 18 5.93 3.85 -24.99
N GLN A 19 6.05 3.13 -26.11
CA GLN A 19 4.90 2.75 -26.93
C GLN A 19 4.05 1.63 -26.29
N THR A 20 4.66 0.75 -25.48
CA THR A 20 3.97 -0.39 -24.84
C THR A 20 3.06 0.03 -23.69
N LYS A 21 3.11 1.30 -23.26
CA LYS A 21 2.27 1.88 -22.20
C LYS A 21 2.39 1.18 -20.84
N GLU A 22 3.57 0.65 -20.55
CA GLU A 22 3.84 -0.06 -19.29
C GLU A 22 3.86 0.86 -18.07
N VAL A 23 4.32 2.11 -18.25
CA VAL A 23 4.43 3.10 -17.17
C VAL A 23 3.58 4.32 -17.50
N LEU A 24 2.64 4.66 -16.62
CA LEU A 24 1.87 5.90 -16.72
C LEU A 24 2.69 7.08 -16.17
N GLY A 25 3.17 7.95 -17.05
CA GLY A 25 3.97 9.14 -16.71
C GLY A 25 3.16 10.36 -16.27
N THR A 26 1.82 10.27 -16.25
CA THR A 26 0.95 11.40 -15.88
C THR A 26 1.04 11.70 -14.39
N SER A 27 1.89 12.66 -14.00
CA SER A 27 2.17 12.95 -12.57
C SER A 27 0.93 13.34 -11.75
N ALA A 28 -0.06 13.98 -12.38
CA ALA A 28 -1.33 14.32 -11.73
C ALA A 28 -2.11 13.07 -11.29
N ALA A 29 -2.07 12.00 -12.09
CA ALA A 29 -2.75 10.74 -11.78
C ALA A 29 -2.24 10.17 -10.44
N ASN A 30 -0.91 10.11 -10.27
CA ASN A 30 -0.30 9.60 -9.06
C ASN A 30 -0.70 10.43 -7.82
N ARG A 31 -0.64 11.77 -7.91
CA ARG A 31 -1.03 12.65 -6.80
C ARG A 31 -2.50 12.48 -6.40
N ILE A 32 -3.39 12.40 -7.38
CA ILE A 32 -4.84 12.25 -7.13
C ILE A 32 -5.13 10.89 -6.51
N VAL A 33 -4.60 9.81 -7.09
CA VAL A 33 -4.80 8.45 -6.56
C VAL A 33 -4.23 8.34 -5.15
N ALA A 34 -3.03 8.85 -4.88
CA ALA A 34 -2.43 8.83 -3.56
C ALA A 34 -3.31 9.57 -2.53
N ALA A 35 -3.86 10.74 -2.87
CA ALA A 35 -4.73 11.50 -1.98
C ALA A 35 -6.04 10.75 -1.67
N VAL A 36 -6.69 10.18 -2.69
CA VAL A 36 -7.92 9.40 -2.53
C VAL A 36 -7.67 8.16 -1.67
N VAL A 37 -6.65 7.37 -2.02
CA VAL A 37 -6.31 6.14 -1.29
C VAL A 37 -5.95 6.47 0.16
N ALA A 38 -5.14 7.50 0.41
CA ALA A 38 -4.77 7.89 1.77
C ALA A 38 -5.99 8.28 2.62
N LYS A 39 -6.91 9.06 2.03
CA LYS A 39 -8.14 9.48 2.70
C LYS A 39 -9.02 8.29 3.05
N GLU A 40 -9.37 7.46 2.07
CA GLU A 40 -10.31 6.36 2.23
C GLU A 40 -9.72 5.24 3.08
N LEU A 41 -8.43 4.94 2.92
CA LEU A 41 -7.74 3.96 3.76
C LEU A 41 -7.67 4.43 5.22
N LYS A 42 -7.40 5.73 5.46
CA LYS A 42 -7.44 6.28 6.82
C LYS A 42 -8.82 6.12 7.42
N ALA A 43 -9.87 6.50 6.69
CA ALA A 43 -11.25 6.37 7.13
C ALA A 43 -11.61 4.91 7.48
N PHE A 44 -11.19 3.95 6.65
CA PHE A 44 -11.37 2.52 6.93
C PHE A 44 -10.62 2.09 8.20
N LEU A 45 -9.33 2.41 8.31
CA LEU A 45 -8.48 1.99 9.42
C LEU A 45 -8.91 2.59 10.77
N THR A 46 -9.52 3.77 10.77
CA THR A 46 -10.00 4.45 11.99
C THR A 46 -11.51 4.31 12.21
N SER A 47 -12.20 3.52 11.40
CA SER A 47 -13.65 3.33 11.50
C SER A 47 -14.05 2.74 12.86
N THR A 48 -15.11 3.29 13.46
CA THR A 48 -15.69 2.76 14.71
C THR A 48 -16.77 1.70 14.47
N ARG A 49 -17.21 1.51 13.21
CA ARG A 49 -18.16 0.46 12.83
C ARG A 49 -17.58 -0.92 13.12
N ARG A 50 -18.35 -1.78 13.77
CA ARG A 50 -17.88 -3.05 14.34
C ARG A 50 -17.19 -3.98 13.31
N ASP A 51 -17.78 -4.10 12.13
CA ASP A 51 -17.29 -4.91 11.01
C ASP A 51 -15.96 -4.37 10.45
N ALA A 52 -15.92 -3.09 10.11
CA ALA A 52 -14.72 -2.44 9.58
C ALA A 52 -13.59 -2.39 10.62
N LYS A 53 -13.92 -2.14 11.89
CA LYS A 53 -12.95 -2.12 13.00
C LYS A 53 -12.26 -3.47 13.18
N ALA A 54 -13.02 -4.57 13.12
CA ALA A 54 -12.46 -5.91 13.23
C ALA A 54 -11.52 -6.23 12.06
N GLN A 55 -11.92 -5.89 10.82
CA GLN A 55 -11.10 -6.08 9.63
C GLN A 55 -9.83 -5.21 9.67
N ALA A 56 -9.96 -3.92 9.99
CA ALA A 56 -8.83 -3.01 10.12
C ALA A 56 -7.81 -3.51 11.15
N ARG A 57 -8.28 -3.99 12.32
CA ARG A 57 -7.41 -4.57 13.34
C ARG A 57 -6.64 -5.79 12.82
N SER A 58 -7.32 -6.72 12.14
CA SER A 58 -6.66 -7.91 11.56
C SER A 58 -5.58 -7.54 10.54
N VAL A 59 -5.86 -6.55 9.68
CA VAL A 59 -4.88 -6.04 8.72
C VAL A 59 -3.67 -5.42 9.42
N LEU A 60 -3.89 -4.59 10.44
CA LEU A 60 -2.83 -3.96 11.23
C LEU A 60 -1.97 -4.99 11.96
N GLU A 61 -2.58 -6.00 12.57
CA GLU A 61 -1.87 -7.10 13.23
C GLU A 61 -0.98 -7.87 12.23
N LYS A 62 -1.49 -8.19 11.04
CA LYS A 62 -0.70 -8.82 9.97
C LYS A 62 0.47 -7.93 9.51
N ALA A 63 0.25 -6.62 9.40
CA ALA A 63 1.30 -5.68 9.02
C ALA A 63 2.41 -5.60 10.08
N VAL A 64 2.04 -5.50 11.36
CA VAL A 64 2.98 -5.48 12.49
C VAL A 64 3.76 -6.80 12.59
N ALA A 65 3.08 -7.93 12.44
CA ALA A 65 3.74 -9.24 12.45
C ALA A 65 4.80 -9.35 11.35
N ALA A 66 4.45 -8.98 10.11
CA ALA A 66 5.40 -8.97 8.99
C ALA A 66 6.60 -8.03 9.25
N ALA A 67 6.35 -6.84 9.82
CA ALA A 67 7.42 -5.91 10.16
C ALA A 67 8.37 -6.49 11.22
N ARG A 68 7.84 -7.13 12.27
CA ARG A 68 8.64 -7.81 13.30
C ARG A 68 9.51 -8.90 12.70
N THR A 69 8.97 -9.73 11.81
CA THR A 69 9.72 -10.78 11.11
C THR A 69 10.89 -10.21 10.30
N ARG A 70 10.67 -9.12 9.54
CA ARG A 70 11.75 -8.45 8.77
C ARG A 70 12.85 -7.92 9.68
N ILE A 71 12.50 -7.30 10.80
CA ILE A 71 13.47 -6.74 11.75
C ILE A 71 14.30 -7.85 12.39
N ALA A 72 13.65 -8.91 12.86
CA ALA A 72 14.33 -10.07 13.44
C ALA A 72 15.30 -10.71 12.44
N ALA A 73 14.86 -10.93 11.19
CA ALA A 73 15.70 -11.48 10.13
C ALA A 73 16.92 -10.59 9.82
N ARG A 74 16.76 -9.26 9.86
CA ARG A 74 17.86 -8.31 9.68
C ARG A 74 18.86 -8.39 10.84
N GLN A 75 18.37 -8.39 12.08
CA GLN A 75 19.21 -8.51 13.27
C GLN A 75 20.01 -9.81 13.29
N HIS A 76 19.40 -10.95 12.93
CA HIS A 76 20.10 -12.22 12.82
C HIS A 76 21.22 -12.19 11.77
N LYS A 77 20.96 -11.61 10.59
CA LYS A 77 21.99 -11.46 9.55
C LYS A 77 23.14 -10.56 9.98
N ASP A 78 22.84 -9.46 10.67
CA ASP A 78 23.87 -8.53 11.15
C ASP A 78 24.69 -9.15 12.30
N ALA A 79 24.06 -9.96 13.17
CA ALA A 79 24.75 -10.69 14.23
C ALA A 79 25.68 -11.79 13.68
N GLN A 80 25.32 -12.46 12.59
CA GLN A 80 26.18 -13.46 11.92
C GLN A 80 27.38 -12.84 11.16
N ARG A 81 27.35 -11.53 10.89
CA ARG A 81 28.41 -10.80 10.18
C ARG A 81 29.41 -10.14 11.12
N ARG A 82 29.16 -10.15 12.43
CA ARG A 82 30.06 -9.67 13.49
C ARG A 82 30.82 -10.85 14.07
#